data_AF-A0A7J7Q3M5-F1
#
_entry.id   AF-A0A7J7Q3M5-F1
#
_cell.length_a   1.000
_cell.length_b   1.000
_cell.length_c   1.000
_cell.angle_alpha   90.00
_cell.angle_beta   90.00
_cell.angle_gamma   90.00
#
_symmetry.space_group_name_H-M   'P 1'
#
loop_
_entity.id
_entity.type
_entity.pdbx_description
1 polymer ?
#
loop_
_entity_poly.entity_id
_entity_poly.type
_entity_poly.pdbx_seq_one_letter_code
_entity_poly.pdbx_strand_id
1 'polypeptide(L)'
;MDPSKIRSWRLLAVCLVLDICCFGMFKLLQDQILAAARANGYGGTAKDLLVLDLRVGYSPDEARQLFSHWGTTGAALFVVCEAVDYVLHMPCFGCVLLVLMNRLGPMAARKTGLTVLRKSYMWVLLAVALDVAENALQLVLVLAYLQRPETSLASWWEAAATAGSAVNTAKWWSARCGGAFSLLLAAAALSPGSNSLKPTRQQKPKQG
;
A
#
# COMPACT_ATOMS: atom_id res chain seq x y z
N MET A 1 -6.97 10.24 17.44
CA MET A 1 -6.04 11.24 16.86
C MET A 1 -6.60 11.66 15.50
N ASP A 2 -6.65 12.95 15.18
CA ASP A 2 -7.16 13.44 13.88
C ASP A 2 -6.10 13.25 12.77
N PRO A 3 -6.33 12.38 11.77
CA PRO A 3 -5.33 12.09 10.73
C PRO A 3 -4.90 13.32 9.93
N SER A 4 -5.74 14.35 9.81
CA SER A 4 -5.45 15.56 9.01
C SER A 4 -4.37 16.47 9.62
N LYS A 5 -4.04 16.25 10.90
CA LYS A 5 -3.07 17.04 11.67
C LYS A 5 -1.66 16.45 11.67
N ILE A 6 -1.48 15.25 11.12
CA ILE A 6 -0.19 14.54 11.12
C ILE A 6 0.72 15.09 10.03
N ARG A 7 1.77 15.83 10.43
CA ARG A 7 2.65 16.58 9.51
C ARG A 7 4.14 16.55 9.88
N SER A 8 4.56 15.72 10.82
CA SER A 8 5.93 15.75 11.36
C SER A 8 6.98 15.17 10.41
N TRP A 9 8.03 15.93 10.07
CA TRP A 9 9.16 15.45 9.28
C TRP A 9 10.02 14.41 10.02
N ARG A 10 10.12 14.53 11.34
CA ARG A 10 10.81 13.52 12.17
C ARG A 10 10.08 12.18 12.11
N LEU A 11 8.75 12.21 12.21
CA LEU A 11 7.93 11.00 12.07
C LEU A 11 8.09 10.39 10.67
N LEU A 12 8.03 11.22 9.62
CA LEU A 12 8.26 10.75 8.26
C LEU A 12 9.62 10.07 8.11
N ALA A 13 10.70 10.66 8.62
CA ALA A 13 12.03 10.08 8.54
C ALA A 13 12.13 8.73 9.27
N VAL A 14 11.59 8.64 10.49
CA VAL A 14 11.57 7.40 11.27
C VAL A 14 10.76 6.32 10.54
N CYS A 15 9.55 6.63 10.11
CA CYS A 15 8.71 5.69 9.38
C CYS A 15 9.34 5.25 8.07
N LEU A 16 10.01 6.15 7.33
CA LEU A 16 10.70 5.81 6.09
C LEU A 16 11.88 4.86 6.32
N VAL A 17 12.67 5.06 7.39
CA VAL A 17 13.76 4.15 7.74
C VAL A 17 13.21 2.76 8.09
N LEU A 18 12.15 2.69 8.90
CA LEU A 18 11.49 1.43 9.24
C LEU A 18 10.91 0.73 8.01
N ASP A 19 10.33 1.50 7.10
CA ASP A 19 9.80 1.01 5.82
C ASP A 19 10.89 0.34 4.97
N ILE A 20 12.04 1.00 4.82
CA ILE A 20 13.21 0.45 4.12
C ILE A 20 13.70 -0.85 4.79
N CYS A 21 13.72 -0.90 6.13
CA CYS A 21 14.06 -2.12 6.86
C CYS A 21 13.06 -3.25 6.58
N CYS A 22 11.76 -2.95 6.51
CA CYS A 22 10.73 -3.93 6.17
C CYS A 22 10.94 -4.50 4.75
N PHE A 23 11.25 -3.65 3.76
CA PHE A 23 11.60 -4.12 2.41
C PHE A 23 12.79 -5.09 2.41
N GLY A 24 13.83 -4.81 3.20
CA GLY A 24 14.96 -5.73 3.39
C GLY A 24 14.52 -7.07 3.97
N MET A 25 13.63 -7.06 4.96
CA MET A 25 13.08 -8.27 5.58
C MET A 25 12.20 -9.08 4.61
N PHE A 26 11.30 -8.43 3.86
CA PHE A 26 10.49 -9.08 2.84
C PHE A 26 11.35 -9.75 1.78
N LYS A 27 12.44 -9.09 1.36
CA LYS A 27 13.35 -9.68 0.38
C LYS A 27 14.01 -10.96 0.91
N LEU A 28 14.47 -10.94 2.15
CA LEU A 28 15.02 -12.13 2.81
C LEU A 28 13.96 -13.24 2.93
N LEU A 29 12.74 -12.93 3.36
CA LEU A 29 11.65 -13.90 3.48
C LEU A 29 11.27 -14.50 2.13
N GLN A 30 11.20 -13.69 1.07
CA GLN A 30 10.94 -14.15 -0.29
C GLN A 30 11.99 -15.17 -0.75
N ASP A 31 13.27 -14.92 -0.46
CA ASP A 31 14.35 -15.84 -0.82
C ASP A 31 14.24 -17.16 -0.03
N GLN A 32 13.79 -17.12 1.24
CA GLN A 32 13.52 -18.32 2.04
C GLN A 32 12.28 -19.10 1.55
N ILE A 33 11.21 -18.42 1.14
CA ILE A 33 10.02 -19.04 0.53
C ILE A 33 10.41 -19.75 -0.77
N LEU A 34 11.24 -19.12 -1.60
CA LEU A 34 11.76 -19.74 -2.82
C LEU A 34 12.62 -20.97 -2.54
N ALA A 35 13.47 -20.92 -1.51
CA ALA A 35 14.26 -22.06 -1.07
C ALA A 35 13.37 -23.22 -0.58
N ALA A 36 12.33 -22.91 0.20
CA ALA A 36 11.35 -23.89 0.66
C ALA A 36 10.58 -24.53 -0.52
N ALA A 37 10.16 -23.73 -1.50
CA ALA A 37 9.47 -24.24 -2.68
C ALA A 37 10.35 -25.19 -3.50
N ARG A 38 11.64 -24.84 -3.70
CA ARG A 38 12.61 -25.72 -4.37
C ARG A 38 12.80 -27.04 -3.64
N ALA A 39 12.89 -27.00 -2.31
CA ALA A 39 12.96 -28.21 -1.49
C ALA A 39 11.68 -29.07 -1.61
N ASN A 40 10.54 -28.44 -1.91
CA ASN A 40 9.26 -29.09 -2.18
C ASN A 40 9.09 -29.55 -3.65
N GLY A 41 10.18 -29.60 -4.42
CA GLY A 41 10.17 -30.11 -5.80
C GLY A 41 9.74 -29.10 -6.87
N TYR A 42 9.60 -27.81 -6.52
CA TYR A 42 9.28 -26.78 -7.50
C TYR A 42 10.49 -26.45 -8.39
N GLY A 43 10.36 -26.70 -9.69
CA GLY A 43 11.40 -26.48 -10.71
C GLY A 43 11.22 -25.23 -11.59
N GLY A 44 10.21 -24.40 -11.31
CA GLY A 44 9.90 -23.20 -12.10
C GLY A 44 10.71 -21.95 -11.70
N THR A 45 10.22 -20.78 -12.09
CA THR A 45 10.93 -19.52 -11.85
C THR A 45 10.44 -18.81 -10.59
N ALA A 46 11.28 -17.93 -10.03
CA ALA A 46 10.87 -17.11 -8.87
C ALA A 46 9.65 -16.21 -9.16
N LYS A 47 9.36 -15.91 -10.44
CA LYS A 47 8.19 -15.12 -10.83
C LYS A 47 6.88 -15.88 -10.63
N ASP A 48 6.87 -17.20 -10.83
CA ASP A 48 5.62 -17.96 -10.66
C ASP A 48 5.28 -18.17 -9.17
N LEU A 49 6.25 -17.89 -8.29
CA LEU A 49 6.10 -17.83 -6.83
C LEU A 49 5.92 -16.41 -6.28
N LEU A 50 5.55 -15.45 -7.13
CA LEU A 50 5.09 -14.14 -6.67
C LEU A 50 3.98 -14.33 -5.64
N VAL A 51 4.19 -13.78 -4.44
CA VAL A 51 3.21 -13.73 -3.36
C VAL A 51 1.91 -13.11 -3.85
N LEU A 52 0.78 -13.51 -3.25
CA LEU A 52 -0.55 -13.12 -3.70
C LEU A 52 -0.72 -11.60 -3.77
N ASP A 53 -0.19 -10.90 -2.77
CA ASP A 53 -0.15 -9.43 -2.69
C ASP A 53 0.42 -8.76 -3.95
N LEU A 54 1.48 -9.31 -4.55
CA LEU A 54 2.14 -8.70 -5.71
C LEU A 54 1.40 -8.92 -7.04
N ARG A 55 0.26 -9.61 -7.04
CA ARG A 55 -0.53 -9.89 -8.25
C ARG A 55 -1.71 -8.92 -8.35
N VAL A 56 -2.09 -8.55 -9.58
CA VAL A 56 -3.33 -7.76 -9.79
C VAL A 56 -4.51 -8.73 -9.85
N GLY A 57 -4.93 -9.19 -8.68
CA GLY A 57 -5.90 -10.27 -8.56
C GLY A 57 -5.30 -11.65 -8.88
N TYR A 58 -6.07 -12.67 -8.55
CA TYR A 58 -5.75 -14.09 -8.74
C TYR A 58 -7.02 -14.94 -8.67
N SER A 59 -7.00 -16.13 -9.24
CA SER A 59 -8.04 -17.14 -9.05
C SER A 59 -7.80 -17.98 -7.80
N PRO A 60 -8.84 -18.64 -7.24
CA PRO A 60 -8.66 -19.62 -6.17
C PRO A 60 -7.66 -20.72 -6.53
N ASP A 61 -7.67 -21.20 -7.77
CA ASP A 61 -6.76 -22.23 -8.25
C ASP A 61 -5.30 -21.75 -8.28
N GLU A 62 -5.05 -20.51 -8.70
CA GLU A 62 -3.70 -19.91 -8.66
C GLU A 62 -3.19 -19.79 -7.22
N ALA A 63 -4.04 -19.36 -6.28
CA ALA A 63 -3.67 -19.28 -4.88
C ALA A 63 -3.36 -20.67 -4.29
N ARG A 64 -4.14 -21.68 -4.67
CA ARG A 64 -3.92 -23.07 -4.25
C ARG A 64 -2.61 -23.63 -4.81
N GLN A 65 -2.35 -23.42 -6.09
CA GLN A 65 -1.10 -23.84 -6.74
C GLN A 65 0.10 -23.16 -6.08
N LEU A 66 0.00 -21.86 -5.79
CA LEU A 66 1.06 -21.11 -5.12
C LEU A 66 1.39 -21.71 -3.75
N PHE A 67 0.39 -21.92 -2.89
CA PHE A 67 0.61 -22.53 -1.58
C PHE A 67 1.11 -23.97 -1.67
N SER A 68 0.61 -24.74 -2.64
CA SER A 68 1.11 -26.09 -2.93
C SER A 68 2.58 -26.09 -3.30
N HIS A 69 3.02 -25.15 -4.14
CA HIS A 69 4.43 -25.03 -4.52
C HIS A 69 5.30 -24.60 -3.34
N TRP A 70 4.84 -23.65 -2.52
CA TRP A 70 5.55 -23.24 -1.31
C TRP A 70 5.66 -24.35 -0.25
N GLY A 71 4.69 -25.26 -0.22
CA GLY A 71 4.53 -26.22 0.85
C GLY A 71 4.22 -25.55 2.19
N THR A 72 4.13 -26.35 3.25
CA THR A 72 3.80 -25.84 4.60
C THR A 72 4.85 -24.87 5.15
N THR A 73 6.14 -25.13 4.87
CA THR A 73 7.23 -24.24 5.31
C THR A 73 7.15 -22.87 4.65
N GLY A 74 6.98 -22.81 3.32
CA GLY A 74 6.86 -21.53 2.61
C GLY A 74 5.57 -20.79 3.00
N ALA A 75 4.46 -21.51 3.19
CA ALA A 75 3.22 -20.93 3.70
C ALA A 75 3.38 -20.35 5.12
N ALA A 76 4.11 -21.00 6.02
CA ALA A 76 4.39 -20.45 7.35
C ALA A 76 5.28 -19.20 7.29
N LEU A 77 6.28 -19.16 6.42
CA LEU A 77 7.09 -17.96 6.17
C LEU A 77 6.26 -16.81 5.58
N PHE A 78 5.26 -17.14 4.76
CA PHE A 78 4.31 -16.16 4.25
C PHE A 78 3.47 -15.53 5.36
N VAL A 79 3.02 -16.30 6.37
CA VAL A 79 2.37 -15.74 7.57
C VAL A 79 3.28 -14.74 8.30
N VAL A 80 4.59 -15.02 8.38
CA VAL A 80 5.56 -14.08 8.96
C VAL A 80 5.66 -12.80 8.12
N CYS A 81 5.64 -12.93 6.79
CA CYS A 81 5.61 -11.79 5.87
C CYS A 81 4.39 -10.91 6.13
N GLU A 82 3.19 -11.51 6.15
CA GLU A 82 1.94 -10.81 6.45
C GLU A 82 1.96 -10.13 7.82
N ALA A 83 2.53 -10.78 8.85
CA ALA A 83 2.63 -10.20 10.18
C ALA A 83 3.57 -8.97 10.21
N VAL A 84 4.72 -9.05 9.54
CA VAL A 84 5.65 -7.91 9.40
C VAL A 84 4.97 -6.78 8.64
N ASP A 85 4.23 -7.11 7.59
CA ASP A 85 3.49 -6.12 6.82
C ASP A 85 2.45 -5.38 7.68
N TYR A 86 1.58 -6.14 8.31
CA TYR A 86 0.49 -5.62 9.12
C TYR A 86 0.94 -4.79 10.33
N VAL A 87 2.03 -5.23 11.00
CA VAL A 87 2.49 -4.61 12.26
C VAL A 87 3.47 -3.48 12.01
N LEU A 88 4.27 -3.53 10.94
CA LEU A 88 5.37 -2.58 10.71
C LEU A 88 5.25 -1.84 9.39
N HIS A 89 5.24 -2.55 8.25
CA HIS A 89 5.31 -1.91 6.93
C HIS A 89 4.09 -1.03 6.68
N MET A 90 2.88 -1.58 6.72
CA MET A 90 1.64 -0.85 6.44
C MET A 90 1.47 0.38 7.36
N PRO A 91 1.64 0.31 8.69
CA PRO A 91 1.56 1.51 9.54
C PRO A 91 2.62 2.55 9.21
N CYS A 92 3.87 2.14 8.93
CA CYS A 92 4.96 3.05 8.60
C CYS A 92 4.74 3.71 7.25
N PHE A 93 4.47 2.93 6.21
CA PHE A 93 4.17 3.39 4.86
C PHE A 93 2.94 4.31 4.84
N GLY A 94 1.87 3.90 5.52
CA GLY A 94 0.67 4.71 5.71
C GLY A 94 0.99 6.05 6.38
N CYS A 95 1.84 6.07 7.42
CA CYS A 95 2.29 7.31 8.06
C CYS A 95 3.11 8.21 7.11
N VAL A 96 4.02 7.64 6.32
CA VAL A 96 4.80 8.39 5.32
C VAL A 96 3.86 9.07 4.34
N LEU A 97 2.95 8.32 3.73
CA LEU A 97 1.97 8.86 2.79
C LEU A 97 1.07 9.91 3.44
N LEU A 98 0.64 9.69 4.68
CA LEU A 98 -0.23 10.60 5.41
C LEU A 98 0.46 11.95 5.67
N VAL A 99 1.71 11.93 6.12
CA VAL A 99 2.51 13.16 6.31
C VAL A 99 2.67 13.90 4.99
N LEU A 100 3.01 13.20 3.91
CA LEU A 100 3.17 13.81 2.59
C LEU A 100 1.85 14.45 2.10
N MET A 101 0.74 13.73 2.15
CA MET A 101 -0.56 14.22 1.69
C MET A 101 -1.06 15.40 2.53
N ASN A 102 -0.87 15.39 3.85
CA ASN A 102 -1.24 16.50 4.72
C ASN A 102 -0.37 17.74 4.55
N ARG A 103 0.82 17.61 3.95
CA ARG A 103 1.70 18.73 3.59
C ARG A 103 1.35 19.26 2.19
N LEU A 104 1.29 18.39 1.20
CA LEU A 104 1.07 18.74 -0.20
C LEU A 104 -0.36 19.19 -0.48
N GLY A 105 -1.36 18.53 0.11
CA GLY A 105 -2.79 18.82 -0.09
C GLY A 105 -3.15 20.29 0.14
N PRO A 106 -2.87 20.85 1.34
CA PRO A 106 -3.10 22.27 1.61
C PRO A 106 -2.29 23.23 0.75
N MET A 107 -1.07 22.85 0.35
CA MET A 107 -0.24 23.66 -0.56
C MET A 107 -0.87 23.74 -1.95
N ALA A 108 -1.23 22.59 -2.53
CA ALA A 108 -1.92 22.51 -3.81
C ALA A 108 -3.26 23.24 -3.77
N ALA A 109 -4.08 23.04 -2.74
CA ALA A 109 -5.36 23.71 -2.57
C ALA A 109 -5.26 25.25 -2.58
N ARG A 110 -4.18 25.81 -2.00
CA ARG A 110 -3.94 27.26 -2.03
C ARG A 110 -3.56 27.77 -3.42
N LYS A 111 -2.85 26.96 -4.21
CA LYS A 111 -2.39 27.33 -5.55
C LYS A 111 -3.48 27.17 -6.61
N THR A 112 -4.30 26.13 -6.51
CA THR A 112 -5.33 25.80 -7.50
C THR A 112 -6.71 26.36 -7.14
N GLY A 113 -6.93 26.79 -5.89
CA GLY A 113 -8.25 27.17 -5.37
C GLY A 113 -9.16 25.98 -5.06
N LEU A 114 -8.73 24.74 -5.33
CA LEU A 114 -9.54 23.53 -5.13
C LEU A 114 -9.46 23.07 -3.67
N THR A 115 -10.48 23.39 -2.87
CA THR A 115 -10.51 23.06 -1.44
C THR A 115 -10.55 21.57 -1.15
N VAL A 116 -11.06 20.75 -2.06
CA VAL A 116 -11.10 19.28 -1.95
C VAL A 116 -9.70 18.67 -1.78
N LEU A 117 -8.65 19.30 -2.34
CA LEU A 117 -7.26 18.85 -2.22
C LEU A 117 -6.74 18.92 -0.76
N ARG A 118 -7.43 19.61 0.15
CA ARG A 118 -7.09 19.56 1.59
C ARG A 118 -7.41 18.19 2.21
N LYS A 119 -8.27 17.40 1.56
CA LYS A 119 -8.69 16.06 2.00
C LYS A 119 -7.94 14.94 1.28
N SER A 120 -6.82 15.21 0.60
CA SER A 120 -6.00 14.19 -0.07
C SER A 120 -5.59 13.01 0.82
N TYR A 121 -5.51 13.22 2.14
CA TYR A 121 -5.22 12.19 3.12
C TYR A 121 -6.29 11.06 3.17
N MET A 122 -7.52 11.32 2.71
CA MET A 122 -8.56 10.29 2.59
C MET A 122 -8.12 9.14 1.67
N TRP A 123 -7.30 9.43 0.65
CA TRP A 123 -6.76 8.40 -0.23
C TRP A 123 -5.84 7.44 0.52
N VAL A 124 -5.04 7.97 1.44
CA VAL A 124 -4.14 7.16 2.28
C VAL A 124 -4.95 6.24 3.18
N LEU A 125 -6.03 6.74 3.77
CA LEU A 125 -6.91 5.90 4.60
C LEU A 125 -7.58 4.80 3.79
N LEU A 126 -8.00 5.09 2.55
CA LEU A 126 -8.54 4.08 1.65
C LEU A 126 -7.49 3.01 1.30
N ALA A 127 -6.27 3.42 0.98
CA ALA A 127 -5.18 2.48 0.67
C ALA A 127 -4.89 1.56 1.86
N VAL A 128 -4.74 2.11 3.06
CA VAL A 128 -4.54 1.32 4.29
C VAL A 128 -5.72 0.40 4.57
N ALA A 129 -6.96 0.85 4.38
CA ALA A 129 -8.13 0.01 4.59
C ALA A 129 -8.19 -1.19 3.64
N LEU A 130 -7.84 -0.98 2.37
CA LEU A 130 -7.76 -2.06 1.37
C LEU A 130 -6.65 -3.06 1.71
N ASP A 131 -5.50 -2.57 2.17
CA ASP A 131 -4.37 -3.38 2.62
C ASP A 131 -4.72 -4.24 3.84
N VAL A 132 -5.36 -3.65 4.86
CA VAL A 132 -5.87 -4.40 6.02
C VAL A 132 -6.83 -5.50 5.62
N ALA A 133 -7.79 -5.18 4.74
CA ALA A 133 -8.80 -6.14 4.30
C ALA A 133 -8.18 -7.30 3.51
N GLU A 134 -7.19 -7.00 2.69
CA GLU A 134 -6.51 -8.00 1.87
C GLU A 134 -5.57 -8.88 2.70
N ASN A 135 -4.72 -8.32 3.57
CA ASN A 135 -3.89 -9.08 4.50
C ASN A 135 -4.72 -10.00 5.39
N ALA A 136 -5.87 -9.52 5.89
CA ALA A 136 -6.78 -10.36 6.68
C ALA A 136 -7.30 -11.56 5.89
N LEU A 137 -7.71 -11.36 4.63
CA LEU A 137 -8.18 -12.45 3.77
C LEU A 137 -7.06 -13.41 3.39
N GLN A 138 -5.85 -12.92 3.14
CA GLN A 138 -4.69 -13.76 2.84
C GLN A 138 -4.23 -14.59 4.04
N LEU A 139 -4.23 -14.00 5.23
CA LEU A 139 -4.00 -14.72 6.48
C LEU A 139 -5.03 -15.84 6.69
N VAL A 140 -6.31 -15.57 6.45
CA VAL A 140 -7.36 -16.62 6.51
C VAL A 140 -7.04 -17.77 5.54
N LEU A 141 -6.65 -17.45 4.30
CA LEU A 141 -6.36 -18.45 3.27
C LEU A 141 -5.14 -19.31 3.61
N VAL A 142 -4.04 -18.70 4.05
CA VAL A 142 -2.81 -19.43 4.38
C VAL A 142 -2.97 -20.24 5.66
N LEU A 143 -3.66 -19.71 6.68
CA LEU A 143 -3.93 -20.46 7.92
C LEU A 143 -4.85 -21.66 7.67
N ALA A 144 -5.87 -21.48 6.82
CA ALA A 144 -6.72 -22.57 6.35
C ALA A 144 -5.91 -23.67 5.65
N TYR A 145 -5.02 -23.26 4.75
CA TYR A 145 -4.13 -24.17 4.03
C TYR A 145 -3.20 -24.93 4.99
N LEU A 146 -2.59 -24.23 5.96
CA LEU A 146 -1.68 -24.84 6.95
C LEU A 146 -2.38 -25.84 7.86
N GLN A 147 -3.64 -25.61 8.23
CA GLN A 147 -4.40 -26.52 9.09
C GLN A 147 -4.84 -27.78 8.34
N ARG A 148 -5.35 -27.63 7.12
CA ARG A 148 -5.91 -28.73 6.32
C ARG A 148 -5.74 -28.43 4.83
N PRO A 149 -4.61 -28.82 4.22
CA PRO A 149 -4.32 -28.55 2.82
C PRO A 149 -5.42 -29.06 1.87
N GLU A 150 -6.02 -30.22 2.16
CA GLU A 150 -7.15 -30.76 1.40
C GLU A 150 -8.45 -29.94 1.50
N THR A 151 -8.63 -29.12 2.54
CA THR A 151 -9.81 -28.25 2.66
C THR A 151 -9.74 -26.97 1.83
N SER A 152 -8.62 -26.73 1.15
CA SER A 152 -8.51 -25.67 0.12
C SER A 152 -9.44 -25.90 -1.10
N LEU A 153 -10.14 -27.05 -1.15
CA LEU A 153 -11.23 -27.38 -2.08
C LEU A 153 -12.63 -27.02 -1.55
N ALA A 154 -12.74 -26.51 -0.31
CA ALA A 154 -14.02 -26.15 0.27
C ALA A 154 -14.54 -24.81 -0.27
N SER A 155 -15.86 -24.71 -0.46
CA SER A 155 -16.52 -23.52 -1.03
C SER A 155 -16.24 -22.22 -0.25
N TRP A 156 -16.06 -22.30 1.06
CA TRP A 156 -15.72 -21.13 1.88
C TRP A 156 -14.29 -20.62 1.61
N TRP A 157 -13.35 -21.53 1.32
CA TRP A 157 -11.97 -21.16 0.98
C TRP A 157 -11.94 -20.47 -0.38
N GLU A 158 -12.68 -21.01 -1.36
CA GLU A 158 -12.84 -20.39 -2.68
C GLU A 158 -13.51 -19.02 -2.60
N ALA A 159 -14.53 -18.87 -1.74
CA ALA A 159 -15.17 -17.58 -1.48
C ALA A 159 -14.18 -16.57 -0.87
N ALA A 160 -13.37 -17.00 0.11
CA ALA A 160 -12.32 -16.17 0.70
C ALA A 160 -11.23 -15.79 -0.32
N ALA A 161 -10.84 -16.71 -1.20
CA ALA A 161 -9.85 -16.47 -2.24
C ALA A 161 -10.37 -15.48 -3.29
N THR A 162 -11.63 -15.62 -3.66
CA THR A 162 -12.32 -14.70 -4.58
C THR A 162 -12.45 -13.31 -3.97
N ALA A 163 -12.85 -13.21 -2.70
CA ALA A 163 -12.92 -11.95 -1.99
C ALA A 163 -11.53 -11.30 -1.86
N GLY A 164 -10.51 -12.07 -1.48
CA GLY A 164 -9.12 -11.60 -1.36
C GLY A 164 -8.60 -11.07 -2.68
N SER A 165 -8.84 -11.79 -3.77
CA SER A 165 -8.50 -11.38 -5.13
C SER A 165 -9.20 -10.07 -5.55
N ALA A 166 -10.48 -9.91 -5.23
CA ALA A 166 -11.23 -8.70 -5.53
C ALA A 166 -10.69 -7.49 -4.75
N VAL A 167 -10.40 -7.66 -3.45
CA VAL A 167 -9.80 -6.60 -2.63
C VAL A 167 -8.40 -6.26 -3.13
N ASN A 168 -7.57 -7.26 -3.46
CA ASN A 168 -6.24 -7.04 -4.01
C ASN A 168 -6.28 -6.29 -5.36
N THR A 169 -7.24 -6.64 -6.22
CA THR A 169 -7.48 -5.90 -7.47
C THR A 169 -7.84 -4.44 -7.18
N ALA A 170 -8.76 -4.20 -6.23
CA ALA A 170 -9.13 -2.85 -5.81
C ALA A 170 -7.95 -2.07 -5.20
N LYS A 171 -7.09 -2.75 -4.42
CA LYS A 171 -5.85 -2.22 -3.86
C LYS A 171 -4.91 -1.73 -4.96
N TRP A 172 -4.62 -2.56 -5.95
CA TRP A 172 -3.74 -2.18 -7.07
C TRP A 172 -4.29 -1.04 -7.91
N TRP A 173 -5.60 -1.03 -8.18
CA TRP A 173 -6.23 0.11 -8.85
C TRP A 173 -6.15 1.39 -8.01
N SER A 174 -6.37 1.29 -6.70
CA SER A 174 -6.20 2.39 -5.76
C SER A 174 -4.73 2.86 -5.70
N ALA A 175 -3.75 1.96 -5.74
CA ALA A 175 -2.34 2.34 -5.76
C ALA A 175 -1.99 3.11 -7.04
N ARG A 176 -2.48 2.67 -8.21
CA ARG A 176 -2.26 3.34 -9.51
C ARG A 176 -2.90 4.72 -9.56
N CYS A 177 -4.19 4.81 -9.25
CA CYS A 177 -4.93 6.07 -9.23
C CYS A 177 -4.36 7.03 -8.18
N GLY A 178 -3.98 6.49 -7.02
CA GLY A 178 -3.34 7.22 -5.93
C GLY A 178 -1.97 7.77 -6.28
N GLY A 179 -1.14 6.98 -6.94
CA GLY A 179 0.16 7.39 -7.44
C GLY A 179 0.02 8.54 -8.43
N ALA A 180 -0.86 8.40 -9.43
CA ALA A 180 -1.15 9.47 -10.39
C ALA A 180 -1.68 10.74 -9.70
N PHE A 181 -2.63 10.60 -8.77
CA PHE A 181 -3.15 11.71 -7.98
C PHE A 181 -2.05 12.38 -7.15
N SER A 182 -1.18 11.62 -6.51
CA SER A 182 -0.06 12.10 -5.70
C SER A 182 0.95 12.89 -6.53
N LEU A 183 1.25 12.43 -7.74
CA LEU A 183 2.12 13.14 -8.69
C LEU A 183 1.51 14.46 -9.14
N LEU A 184 0.23 14.47 -9.52
CA LEU A 184 -0.49 15.68 -9.88
C LEU A 184 -0.58 16.67 -8.71
N LEU A 185 -0.81 16.15 -7.50
CA LEU A 185 -0.85 16.95 -6.28
C LEU A 185 0.52 17.58 -5.99
N ALA A 186 1.61 16.80 -6.14
CA ALA A 186 2.96 17.29 -5.98
C ALA A 186 3.29 18.36 -7.04
N ALA A 187 2.96 18.11 -8.32
CA ALA A 187 3.15 19.07 -9.40
C ALA A 187 2.39 20.38 -9.13
N ALA A 188 1.14 20.31 -8.69
CA ALA A 188 0.35 21.48 -8.31
C ALA A 188 0.90 22.20 -7.06
N ALA A 189 1.38 21.45 -6.06
CA ALA A 189 1.95 22.01 -4.84
C ALA A 189 3.31 22.67 -5.07
N LEU A 190 4.10 22.16 -6.03
CA LEU A 190 5.48 22.59 -6.31
C LEU A 190 5.59 23.52 -7.52
N SER A 191 4.52 23.70 -8.31
CA SER A 191 4.53 24.61 -9.47
C SER A 191 4.97 26.02 -9.08
N PRO A 192 5.80 26.72 -9.87
CA PRO A 192 6.10 28.11 -9.63
C PRO A 192 4.80 28.90 -9.51
N GLY A 193 4.67 29.71 -8.46
CA GLY A 193 3.54 30.63 -8.39
C GLY A 193 3.59 31.53 -9.62
N SER A 194 2.48 31.64 -10.34
CA SER A 194 2.23 32.86 -11.12
C SER A 194 2.47 33.99 -10.13
N ASN A 195 3.51 34.79 -10.35
CA ASN A 195 3.69 36.04 -9.64
C ASN A 195 2.38 36.79 -9.85
N SER A 196 1.52 36.75 -8.84
CA SER A 196 0.44 37.70 -8.69
C SER A 196 1.11 39.04 -8.91
N LEU A 197 0.76 39.64 -10.05
CA LEU A 197 0.90 41.07 -10.30
C LEU A 197 0.58 41.72 -8.96
N LYS A 198 1.62 42.21 -8.27
CA LYS A 198 1.44 42.96 -7.04
C LYS A 198 0.34 43.95 -7.38
N PRO A 199 -0.79 43.98 -6.64
CA PRO A 199 -1.82 44.96 -6.92
C PRO A 199 -1.12 46.31 -6.92
N THR A 200 -1.10 46.96 -8.09
CA THR A 200 -0.51 48.28 -8.26
C THR A 200 -1.12 49.13 -7.17
N ARG A 201 -0.31 49.45 -6.16
CA ARG A 201 -0.73 50.23 -5.00
C ARG A 201 -1.21 51.55 -5.58
N GLN A 202 -2.52 51.71 -5.73
CA GLN A 202 -3.11 52.96 -6.18
C GLN A 202 -2.61 54.02 -5.20
N GLN A 203 -1.68 54.84 -5.68
CA GLN A 203 -1.26 56.04 -4.97
C GLN A 203 -2.51 56.89 -4.88
N LYS A 204 -3.07 57.01 -3.66
CA LYS A 204 -4.05 58.06 -3.36
C LYS A 204 -3.41 59.39 -3.77
N PRO A 205 -4.03 60.18 -4.66
CA PRO A 205 -3.54 61.52 -4.92
C PRO A 205 -3.61 62.31 -3.61
N LYS A 206 -2.48 62.87 -3.18
CA LYS A 206 -2.47 63.89 -2.13
C LYS A 206 -3.18 65.11 -2.74
N GLN A 207 -4.36 65.43 -2.23
CA GLN A 207 -4.93 66.76 -2.37
C GLN A 207 -4.23 67.65 -1.33
N GLY A 208 -3.55 68.67 -1.81
CA GLY A 208 -2.86 69.70 -1.04
C GLY A 208 -2.44 70.81 -1.99
#